data_AF-A0A661IAE2-F1
#
_entry.id   AF-A0A661IAE2-F1
#
_cell.length_a   1.000
_cell.length_b   1.000
_cell.length_c   1.000
_cell.angle_alpha   90.00
_cell.angle_beta   90.00
_cell.angle_gamma   90.00
#
_symmetry.space_group_name_H-M   'P 1'
#
loop_
_entity.id
_entity.type
_entity.pdbx_description
1 polymer ?
#
loop_
_entity_poly.entity_id
_entity_poly.type
_entity_poly.pdbx_seq_one_letter_code
_entity_poly.pdbx_strand_id
1 'polypeptide(L)' 'MQKVELLSPAGTLEKLKIAFDFGADAVYGGVSHFSLRIRSGKEFSMEEF' A
#
# COMPACT_ATOMS: atom_id res chain seq x y z
N MET A 1 24.88 -11.14 3.74
CA MET A 1 23.73 -10.70 4.55
C MET A 1 22.77 -9.98 3.62
N GLN A 2 21.49 -10.35 3.58
CA GLN A 2 20.50 -9.61 2.76
C GLN A 2 20.27 -8.23 3.37
N LYS A 3 20.08 -7.20 2.53
CA LYS A 3 19.75 -5.85 3.00
C LYS A 3 18.36 -5.90 3.66
N VAL A 4 18.21 -5.27 4.82
CA VAL A 4 16.90 -5.10 5.47
C VAL A 4 16.13 -4.01 4.71
N GLU A 5 14.86 -4.27 4.43
CA GLU A 5 13.96 -3.35 3.72
C GLU A 5 12.79 -2.96 4.62
N LEU A 6 12.43 -1.68 4.63
CA LEU A 6 11.30 -1.15 5.38
C LEU A 6 10.00 -1.34 4.57
N LEU A 7 9.15 -2.25 5.04
CA LEU A 7 7.83 -2.52 4.45
C LEU A 7 6.73 -1.72 5.17
N SER A 8 6.03 -0.86 4.43
CA SER A 8 4.89 -0.09 4.95
C SER A 8 3.53 -0.57 4.40
N PRO A 9 2.42 -0.35 5.13
CA PRO A 9 1.07 -0.60 4.62
C PRO A 9 0.59 0.51 3.70
N ALA A 10 0.10 0.17 2.50
CA ALA A 10 -0.59 1.13 1.63
C ALA A 10 -1.88 0.53 1.06
N GLY A 11 -3.03 1.06 1.49
CA GLY A 11 -4.33 0.66 0.94
C GLY A 11 -4.79 1.50 -0.27
N THR A 12 -4.14 2.62 -0.54
CA THR A 12 -4.47 3.56 -1.62
C THR A 12 -3.22 4.14 -2.23
N LEU A 13 -3.35 4.75 -3.41
CA LEU A 13 -2.22 5.43 -4.03
C LEU A 13 -1.70 6.63 -3.22
N GLU A 14 -2.60 7.39 -2.58
CA GLU A 14 -2.23 8.49 -1.67
C GLU A 14 -1.32 7.98 -0.53
N LYS A 15 -1.71 6.87 0.11
CA LYS A 15 -0.92 6.26 1.18
C LYS A 15 0.38 5.65 0.68
N LEU A 16 0.40 5.15 -0.55
CA LEU A 16 1.64 4.70 -1.20
C LEU A 16 2.63 5.86 -1.35
N LYS A 17 2.17 7.02 -1.87
CA LYS A 17 3.02 8.21 -2.03
C LYS A 17 3.59 8.65 -0.70
N ILE A 18 2.75 8.76 0.33
CA ILE A 18 3.18 9.08 1.70
C ILE A 18 4.18 8.05 2.23
N ALA A 19 3.96 6.74 2.04
CA ALA A 19 4.88 5.73 2.54
C ALA A 19 6.29 5.88 1.96
N PHE A 20 6.40 6.17 0.66
CA PHE A 20 7.70 6.41 0.01
C PHE A 20 8.33 7.73 0.45
N ASP A 21 7.55 8.81 0.58
CA ASP A 21 8.04 10.10 1.09
C ASP A 21 8.63 9.98 2.51
N PHE A 22 8.11 9.03 3.31
CA PHE A 22 8.58 8.75 4.67
C PHE A 22 9.62 7.62 4.75
N GLY A 23 10.14 7.16 3.62
CA GLY A 23 11.31 6.27 3.56
C GLY A 23 11.02 4.78 3.56
N ALA A 24 9.82 4.35 3.20
CA ALA A 24 9.56 2.93 2.93
C ALA A 24 10.38 2.45 1.71
N ASP A 25 11.02 1.29 1.82
CA ASP A 25 11.66 0.62 0.67
C ASP A 25 10.60 -0.13 -0.16
N ALA A 26 9.55 -0.63 0.50
CA ALA A 26 8.46 -1.35 -0.13
C ALA A 26 7.11 -1.06 0.55
N VAL A 27 6.01 -1.32 -0.16
CA VAL A 27 4.65 -1.22 0.38
C VAL A 27 3.83 -2.45 0.02
N TYR A 28 3.08 -2.99 0.98
CA TYR A 28 2.08 -4.00 0.66
C TYR A 28 0.77 -3.32 0.26
N GLY A 29 0.38 -3.53 -0.99
CA GLY A 29 -0.88 -3.08 -1.57
C GLY A 29 -1.99 -4.10 -1.29
N GLY A 30 -3.02 -3.72 -0.55
CA GLY A 30 -4.20 -4.55 -0.34
C GLY A 30 -5.25 -4.32 -1.42
N VAL A 31 -5.59 -5.36 -2.18
CA VAL A 31 -6.76 -5.35 -3.09
C VAL A 31 -7.99 -5.87 -2.35
N SER A 32 -9.17 -5.29 -2.61
CA SER A 32 -10.39 -5.57 -1.83
C SER A 32 -10.89 -7.00 -1.94
N HIS A 33 -10.50 -7.74 -2.99
CA HIS A 33 -11.05 -9.05 -3.35
C HIS A 33 -11.01 -10.12 -2.23
N PHE A 34 -10.14 -9.98 -1.22
CA PHE A 34 -10.01 -10.93 -0.10
C PHE A 34 -10.26 -10.31 1.28
N SER A 35 -10.76 -9.07 1.36
CA SER A 35 -10.96 -8.36 2.63
C SER A 35 -12.40 -8.50 3.14
N LEU A 36 -12.59 -9.01 4.35
CA LEU A 36 -13.89 -8.96 5.06
C LEU A 36 -14.37 -7.53 5.34
N ARG A 37 -13.50 -6.52 5.14
CA ARG A 37 -13.78 -5.09 5.28
C ARG A 37 -13.83 -4.36 3.92
N ILE A 38 -14.22 -5.04 2.85
CA ILE A 38 -14.36 -4.48 1.48
C ILE A 38 -15.06 -3.12 1.44
N ARG A 39 -16.12 -2.91 2.23
CA ARG A 39 -16.89 -1.64 2.21
C ARG A 39 -16.18 -0.45 2.87
N SER A 40 -15.10 -0.68 3.61
CA SER A 40 -14.38 0.34 4.39
C SER A 40 -13.00 0.67 3.82
N GLY A 41 -12.48 -0.17 2.93
CA GLY A 41 -11.20 0.05 2.25
C GLY A 41 -11.39 0.90 1.00
N LYS A 42 -10.65 2.01 0.90
CA LYS A 42 -10.41 2.64 -0.41
C LYS A 42 -9.56 1.68 -1.25
N GLU A 43 -9.91 1.51 -2.52
CA GLU A 43 -9.32 0.53 -3.44
C GLU A 43 -7.99 1.04 -4.00
N PHE A 44 -7.11 0.12 -4.36
CA PHE A 44 -5.94 0.42 -5.18
C PHE A 44 -6.37 0.38 -6.66
N SER A 45 -6.68 1.54 -7.26
CA SER A 45 -7.05 1.60 -8.68
C SER A 45 -5.85 2.00 -9.53
N MET A 46 -5.59 1.24 -10.61
CA MET A 46 -4.56 1.60 -11.59
C MET A 46 -4.93 2.88 -12.37
N GLU A 47 -6.22 3.25 -12.39
CA GLU A 47 -6.67 4.51 -12.98
C GLU A 47 -6.26 5.73 -12.13
N GLU A 48 -5.94 5.52 -10.84
CA GLU A 48 -5.45 6.58 -9.96
C GLU A 48 -3.95 6.85 -10.14
N PHE A 49 -3.21 5.93 -10.78
CA PHE A 49 -1.75 5.99 -10.97
C PHE A 49 -1.36 7.07 -11.99
#